data_AF-Q7PA03-F1
#
_entry.id   AF-Q7PA03-F1
#
_cell.length_a   1.000
_cell.length_b   1.000
_cell.length_c   1.000
_cell.angle_alpha   90.00
_cell.angle_beta   90.00
_cell.angle_gamma   90.00
#
_symmetry.space_group_name_H-M   'P 1'
#
loop_
_entity.id
_entity.type
_entity.pdbx_description
1 polymer ?
#
loop_
_entity_poly.entity_id
_entity_poly.type
_entity_poly.pdbx_seq_one_letter_code
_entity_poly.pdbx_strand_id
1 'polypeptide(L)'
;MTSSAATNSNLVFLGGGNVTGVINNIGAITVNAAGNKTVILQKSVSATSLTLGNNAVANLQDSLTKSGNVDFTNGGVLEFSGANPAGYLLNSQIKNGNTGTLNVYTTGTTLTATDSSIGMVNTINIGQGNAVAAFTIDVSNKALTLGSDINLN
;
A
#
# COMPACT_ATOMS: atom_id res chain seq x y z
N MET A 1 17.98 -5.06 9.30
CA MET A 1 17.82 -3.60 9.48
C MET A 1 17.16 -3.40 10.84
N THR A 2 17.85 -2.80 11.79
CA THR A 2 17.26 -2.33 13.05
C THR A 2 16.54 -1.02 12.74
N SER A 3 15.24 -0.95 13.03
CA SER A 3 14.40 0.22 12.74
C SER A 3 14.87 1.43 13.56
N SER A 4 15.10 2.57 12.90
CA SER A 4 15.22 3.87 13.57
C SER A 4 13.81 4.42 13.84
N ALA A 5 13.50 4.64 15.12
CA ALA A 5 12.28 5.35 15.53
C ALA A 5 12.47 6.84 15.24
N ALA A 6 11.71 7.37 14.28
CA ALA A 6 11.79 8.76 13.88
C ALA A 6 10.45 9.45 14.19
N THR A 7 10.20 9.83 15.44
CA THR A 7 9.00 10.58 15.81
C THR A 7 9.02 11.94 15.09
N ASN A 8 7.95 12.24 14.34
CA ASN A 8 7.76 13.47 13.53
C ASN A 8 8.73 13.68 12.34
N SER A 9 9.54 12.69 11.97
CA SER A 9 10.52 12.79 10.87
C SER A 9 10.10 11.97 9.66
N ASN A 10 10.87 12.08 8.57
CA ASN A 10 10.70 11.25 7.38
C ASN A 10 11.45 9.92 7.55
N LEU A 11 10.81 8.80 7.22
CA LEU A 11 11.45 7.49 7.15
C LEU A 11 11.72 7.13 5.69
N VAL A 12 12.98 6.90 5.34
CA VAL A 12 13.38 6.62 3.95
C VAL A 12 14.03 5.25 3.85
N PHE A 13 13.49 4.41 2.98
CA PHE A 13 14.03 3.11 2.62
C PHE A 13 14.70 3.19 1.24
N LEU A 14 16.02 3.05 1.21
CA LEU A 14 16.83 3.05 -0.03
C LEU A 14 17.14 1.63 -0.54
N GLY A 15 16.71 0.61 0.19
CA GLY A 15 16.90 -0.80 -0.13
C GLY A 15 15.76 -1.64 0.45
N GLY A 16 15.75 -2.92 0.11
CA GLY A 16 14.79 -3.87 0.67
C GLY A 16 15.10 -4.26 2.11
N GLY A 17 14.15 -4.92 2.78
CA GLY A 17 14.34 -5.42 4.13
C GLY A 17 13.04 -5.66 4.88
N ASN A 18 13.18 -6.16 6.11
CA ASN A 18 12.08 -6.40 7.03
C ASN A 18 12.05 -5.34 8.12
N VAL A 19 10.89 -4.73 8.33
CA VAL A 19 10.57 -3.87 9.46
C VAL A 19 9.62 -4.62 10.38
N THR A 20 10.13 -5.04 11.53
CA THR A 20 9.39 -5.85 12.51
C THR A 20 8.70 -5.01 13.58
N GLY A 21 9.13 -3.76 13.77
CA GLY A 21 8.56 -2.82 14.73
C GLY A 21 7.34 -2.09 14.20
N VAL A 22 6.53 -1.54 15.12
CA VAL A 22 5.43 -0.63 14.80
C VAL A 22 5.98 0.69 14.27
N ILE A 23 5.42 1.19 13.17
CA ILE A 23 5.71 2.52 12.64
C ILE A 23 4.49 3.40 12.91
N ASN A 24 4.63 4.40 13.79
CA ASN A 24 3.52 5.27 14.17
C ASN A 24 3.95 6.72 14.25
N ASN A 25 3.03 7.63 13.91
CA ASN A 25 3.22 9.08 13.96
C ASN A 25 4.41 9.58 13.13
N ILE A 26 4.55 9.04 11.92
CA ILE A 26 5.57 9.45 10.94
C ILE A 26 5.00 10.56 10.04
N GLY A 27 5.84 11.54 9.69
CA GLY A 27 5.50 12.55 8.68
C GLY A 27 5.34 11.87 7.31
N ALA A 28 6.45 11.59 6.65
CA ALA A 28 6.45 10.86 5.38
C ALA A 28 7.22 9.54 5.48
N ILE A 29 6.69 8.49 4.87
CA ILE A 29 7.44 7.29 4.54
C ILE A 29 7.77 7.34 3.05
N THR A 30 9.03 7.13 2.70
CA THR A 30 9.48 7.01 1.32
C THR A 30 10.15 5.66 1.12
N VAL A 31 9.55 4.84 0.26
CA VAL A 31 10.12 3.56 -0.19
C VAL A 31 10.66 3.80 -1.59
N ASN A 32 11.98 4.00 -1.68
CA ASN A 32 12.70 4.33 -2.90
C ASN A 32 13.83 3.32 -3.15
N ALA A 33 13.49 2.04 -2.99
CA ALA A 33 14.42 0.94 -3.13
C ALA A 33 14.51 0.52 -4.61
N ALA A 34 15.55 1.00 -5.31
CA ALA A 34 15.74 0.71 -6.73
C ALA A 34 15.85 -0.81 -7.03
N GLY A 35 15.40 -1.20 -8.22
CA GLY A 35 15.53 -2.57 -8.74
C GLY A 35 14.54 -3.56 -8.13
N ASN A 36 13.27 -3.16 -7.98
CA ASN A 36 12.17 -4.01 -7.50
C ASN A 36 12.43 -4.61 -6.11
N LYS A 37 13.14 -3.88 -5.25
CA LYS A 37 13.42 -4.33 -3.89
C LYS A 37 12.19 -4.13 -3.01
N THR A 38 11.94 -5.10 -2.14
CA THR A 38 10.78 -5.12 -1.25
C THR A 38 11.14 -4.67 0.16
N VAL A 39 10.37 -3.73 0.68
CA VAL A 39 10.31 -3.38 2.10
C VAL A 39 9.06 -4.03 2.68
N ILE A 40 9.26 -4.93 3.64
CA ILE A 40 8.17 -5.64 4.32
C ILE A 40 7.90 -4.96 5.65
N LEU A 41 6.69 -4.44 5.80
CA LEU A 41 6.17 -3.75 6.97
C LEU A 41 5.27 -4.73 7.73
N GLN A 42 5.86 -5.40 8.73
CA GLN A 42 5.20 -6.56 9.37
C GLN A 42 4.11 -6.19 10.38
N LYS A 43 4.08 -4.92 10.79
CA LYS A 43 3.14 -4.38 11.78
C LYS A 43 2.45 -3.16 11.20
N SER A 44 1.33 -2.80 11.82
CA SER A 44 0.55 -1.63 11.44
C SER A 44 1.42 -0.37 11.27
N VAL A 45 1.14 0.38 10.20
CA VAL A 45 1.85 1.59 9.80
C VAL A 45 0.92 2.79 9.87
N SER A 46 1.39 3.88 10.48
CA SER A 46 0.69 5.16 10.58
C SER A 46 1.64 6.31 10.20
N ALA A 47 1.35 6.95 9.06
CA ALA A 47 2.10 8.07 8.49
C ALA A 47 1.16 9.11 7.85
N THR A 48 1.64 10.33 7.58
CA THR A 48 0.84 11.32 6.81
C THR A 48 0.92 11.10 5.30
N SER A 49 2.02 10.52 4.82
CA SER A 49 2.16 10.09 3.43
C SER A 49 3.01 8.83 3.29
N LEU A 50 2.72 8.06 2.23
CA LEU A 50 3.56 6.97 1.74
C LEU A 50 3.90 7.24 0.28
N THR A 51 5.18 7.45 0.00
CA THR A 51 5.69 7.60 -1.36
C THR A 51 6.43 6.34 -1.79
N LEU A 52 6.03 5.80 -2.93
CA LEU A 52 6.67 4.70 -3.63
C LEU A 52 7.39 5.27 -4.86
N GLY A 53 8.64 4.88 -5.07
CA GLY A 53 9.36 5.28 -6.27
C GLY A 53 10.41 4.26 -6.72
N ASN A 54 10.94 4.48 -7.92
CA ASN A 54 11.94 3.63 -8.55
C ASN A 54 11.53 2.14 -8.63
N ASN A 55 10.25 1.88 -8.90
CA ASN A 55 9.67 0.53 -8.95
C ASN A 55 9.83 -0.29 -7.66
N ALA A 56 10.02 0.37 -6.51
CA ALA A 56 10.12 -0.31 -5.22
C ALA A 56 8.78 -0.95 -4.80
N VAL A 57 8.85 -1.95 -3.93
CA VAL A 57 7.66 -2.61 -3.37
C VAL A 57 7.57 -2.28 -1.88
N ALA A 58 6.45 -1.71 -1.44
CA ALA A 58 6.06 -1.70 -0.03
C ALA A 58 5.04 -2.81 0.20
N ASN A 59 5.44 -3.83 0.93
CA ASN A 59 4.59 -4.95 1.32
C ASN A 59 4.09 -4.72 2.75
N LEU A 60 2.79 -4.52 2.88
CA LEU A 60 2.06 -4.40 4.14
C LEU A 60 1.52 -5.77 4.56
N GLN A 61 2.06 -6.29 5.66
CA GLN A 61 1.56 -7.53 6.25
C GLN A 61 0.49 -7.27 7.33
N ASP A 62 0.22 -6.01 7.63
CA ASP A 62 -0.80 -5.55 8.58
C ASP A 62 -1.35 -4.19 8.10
N SER A 63 -2.24 -3.55 8.87
CA SER A 63 -2.99 -2.37 8.43
C SER A 63 -2.14 -1.13 8.16
N LEU A 64 -2.51 -0.37 7.13
CA LEU A 64 -2.11 1.02 6.96
C LEU A 64 -3.19 1.91 7.61
N THR A 65 -3.04 2.20 8.90
CA THR A 65 -4.10 2.82 9.72
C THR A 65 -4.17 4.33 9.60
N LYS A 66 -3.12 4.96 9.07
CA LYS A 66 -3.10 6.38 8.76
C LYS A 66 -2.18 6.62 7.58
N SER A 67 -2.74 7.13 6.50
CA SER A 67 -2.02 7.59 5.32
C SER A 67 -2.89 8.65 4.67
N GLY A 68 -2.46 9.91 4.70
CA GLY A 68 -3.18 10.99 4.03
C GLY A 68 -3.20 10.75 2.52
N ASN A 69 -2.02 10.53 1.94
CA ASN A 69 -1.87 10.10 0.55
C ASN A 69 -0.89 8.92 0.38
N VAL A 70 -1.18 8.11 -0.63
CA VAL A 70 -0.22 7.19 -1.24
C VAL A 70 0.17 7.77 -2.59
N ASP A 71 1.46 7.95 -2.84
CA ASP A 71 1.99 8.55 -4.05
C ASP A 71 2.93 7.56 -4.77
N PHE A 72 2.59 7.17 -5.99
CA PHE A 72 3.40 6.28 -6.83
C PHE A 72 4.37 7.08 -7.71
N THR A 73 5.20 7.94 -7.10
CA THR A 73 6.16 8.79 -7.81
C THR A 73 7.14 7.98 -8.66
N ASN A 74 6.94 7.97 -9.98
CA ASN A 74 7.68 7.14 -10.94
C ASN A 74 7.51 5.62 -10.73
N GLY A 75 6.30 5.21 -10.33
CA GLY A 75 5.88 3.82 -10.24
C GLY A 75 6.01 3.21 -8.85
N GLY A 76 6.18 1.88 -8.81
CA GLY A 76 6.21 1.11 -7.57
C GLY A 76 4.95 0.32 -7.30
N VAL A 77 5.05 -0.53 -6.28
CA VAL A 77 4.01 -1.49 -5.93
C VAL A 77 3.63 -1.30 -4.46
N LEU A 78 2.35 -1.08 -4.21
CA LEU A 78 1.77 -1.24 -2.88
C LEU A 78 1.18 -2.64 -2.82
N GLU A 79 1.66 -3.46 -1.91
CA GLU A 79 1.25 -4.85 -1.78
C GLU A 79 0.65 -5.12 -0.41
N PHE A 80 -0.53 -5.74 -0.39
CA PHE A 80 -1.18 -6.26 0.80
C PHE A 80 -1.14 -7.79 0.72
N SER A 81 -0.35 -8.45 1.57
CA SER A 81 -0.19 -9.91 1.53
C SER A 81 -0.20 -10.60 2.89
N GLY A 82 -0.46 -9.85 3.96
CA GLY A 82 -0.40 -10.41 5.31
C GLY A 82 -1.71 -11.05 5.76
N ALA A 83 -1.63 -11.67 6.93
CA ALA A 83 -2.79 -12.19 7.63
C ALA A 83 -3.36 -11.11 8.56
N ASN A 84 -4.37 -10.38 8.08
CA ASN A 84 -5.10 -9.41 8.89
C ASN A 84 -6.59 -9.79 8.97
N PRO A 85 -7.03 -10.49 10.04
CA PRO A 85 -8.40 -11.00 10.14
C PRO A 85 -9.47 -9.91 10.19
N ALA A 86 -9.10 -8.66 10.50
CA ALA A 86 -10.02 -7.52 10.46
C ALA A 86 -10.23 -6.95 9.04
N GLY A 87 -9.44 -7.41 8.06
CA GLY A 87 -9.34 -6.79 6.75
C GLY A 87 -8.44 -5.56 6.74
N TYR A 88 -8.06 -5.14 5.53
CA TYR A 88 -7.24 -3.96 5.29
C TYR A 88 -8.11 -2.77 4.93
N LEU A 89 -7.73 -1.59 5.43
CA LEU A 89 -8.34 -0.32 5.05
C LEU A 89 -7.31 0.52 4.30
N LEU A 90 -7.67 0.94 3.09
CA LEU A 90 -6.92 1.93 2.30
C LEU A 90 -7.75 3.21 2.20
N ASN A 91 -7.67 4.03 3.24
CA ASN A 91 -8.35 5.33 3.31
C ASN A 91 -7.35 6.46 3.00
N SER A 92 -6.85 6.48 1.77
CA SER A 92 -5.82 7.43 1.34
C SER A 92 -6.10 7.93 -0.05
N GLN A 93 -5.85 9.21 -0.28
CA GLN A 93 -5.83 9.73 -1.64
C GLN A 93 -4.66 9.11 -2.40
N ILE A 94 -4.92 8.53 -3.56
CA ILE A 94 -3.92 8.05 -4.49
C ILE A 94 -3.46 9.22 -5.38
N LYS A 95 -2.14 9.45 -5.40
CA LYS A 95 -1.45 10.38 -6.31
C LYS A 95 -0.57 9.59 -7.27
N ASN A 96 -0.47 10.08 -8.52
CA ASN A 96 0.29 9.43 -9.59
C ASN A 96 -0.08 7.94 -9.76
N GLY A 97 -1.35 7.58 -9.48
CA GLY A 97 -1.81 6.19 -9.52
C GLY A 97 -1.58 5.53 -10.88
N ASN A 98 -1.61 6.33 -11.96
CA ASN A 98 -1.42 5.89 -13.34
C ASN A 98 -0.01 5.34 -13.65
N THR A 99 0.92 5.38 -12.68
CA THR A 99 2.21 4.67 -12.78
C THR A 99 2.34 3.53 -11.77
N GLY A 100 1.41 3.41 -10.83
CA GLY A 100 1.47 2.49 -9.70
C GLY A 100 0.77 1.15 -9.94
N THR A 101 1.22 0.13 -9.21
CA THR A 101 0.53 -1.16 -9.11
C THR A 101 0.04 -1.39 -7.68
N LEU A 102 -1.19 -1.85 -7.55
CA LEU A 102 -1.76 -2.33 -6.29
C LEU A 102 -1.91 -3.85 -6.35
N ASN A 103 -1.25 -4.56 -5.44
CA ASN A 103 -1.37 -6.00 -5.28
C ASN A 103 -2.18 -6.31 -4.02
N VAL A 104 -3.21 -7.14 -4.16
CA VAL A 104 -4.10 -7.56 -3.08
C VAL A 104 -4.09 -9.09 -3.02
N TYR A 105 -3.16 -9.64 -2.24
CA TYR A 105 -2.89 -11.07 -2.11
C TYR A 105 -3.28 -11.60 -0.73
N THR A 106 -4.37 -11.06 -0.20
CA THR A 106 -4.83 -11.32 1.17
C THR A 106 -5.77 -12.52 1.20
N THR A 107 -5.49 -13.52 2.03
CA THR A 107 -6.32 -14.74 2.12
C THR A 107 -7.42 -14.59 3.15
N GLY A 108 -8.68 -14.76 2.74
CA GLY A 108 -9.84 -14.79 3.65
C GLY A 108 -10.17 -13.44 4.28
N THR A 109 -9.65 -12.34 3.75
CA THR A 109 -9.83 -11.00 4.29
C THR A 109 -10.14 -10.01 3.17
N THR A 110 -10.79 -8.91 3.54
CA THR A 110 -11.21 -7.87 2.61
C THR A 110 -10.20 -6.73 2.61
N LEU A 111 -9.85 -6.19 1.45
CA LEU A 111 -9.30 -4.83 1.35
C LEU A 111 -10.45 -3.88 1.00
N THR A 112 -10.67 -2.87 1.84
CA THR A 112 -11.64 -1.79 1.64
C THR A 112 -10.91 -0.51 1.28
N ALA A 113 -11.11 0.00 0.07
CA ALA A 113 -10.66 1.33 -0.33
C ALA A 113 -11.83 2.32 -0.24
N THR A 114 -11.63 3.45 0.45
CA THR A 114 -12.69 4.44 0.72
C THR A 114 -12.55 5.75 -0.07
N ASP A 115 -11.37 6.03 -0.62
CA ASP A 115 -11.18 7.18 -1.51
C ASP A 115 -11.30 6.78 -2.98
N SER A 116 -12.07 7.55 -3.75
CA SER A 116 -12.35 7.27 -5.17
C SER A 116 -11.12 7.34 -6.08
N SER A 117 -10.04 7.99 -5.63
CA SER A 117 -8.76 8.03 -6.37
C SER A 117 -8.13 6.65 -6.57
N ILE A 118 -8.59 5.60 -5.86
CA ILE A 118 -8.23 4.21 -6.12
C ILE A 118 -8.46 3.81 -7.59
N GLY A 119 -9.48 4.38 -8.25
CA GLY A 119 -9.77 4.13 -9.67
C GLY A 119 -8.74 4.70 -10.65
N MET A 120 -7.77 5.49 -10.16
CA MET A 120 -6.65 6.02 -10.97
C MET A 120 -5.40 5.14 -10.93
N VAL A 121 -5.36 4.07 -10.12
CA VAL A 121 -4.22 3.14 -10.11
C VAL A 121 -4.08 2.49 -11.49
N ASN A 122 -2.86 2.34 -12.02
CA ASN A 122 -2.67 1.76 -13.36
C ASN A 122 -3.13 0.30 -13.43
N THR A 123 -2.72 -0.48 -12.43
CA THR A 123 -3.01 -1.91 -12.37
C THR A 123 -3.41 -2.31 -10.97
N ILE A 124 -4.53 -3.03 -10.86
CA ILE A 124 -4.97 -3.64 -9.60
C ILE A 124 -5.00 -5.16 -9.82
N ASN A 125 -4.14 -5.87 -9.09
CA ASN A 125 -4.07 -7.32 -9.09
C ASN A 125 -4.74 -7.85 -7.83
N ILE A 126 -5.75 -8.70 -7.98
CA ILE A 126 -6.50 -9.29 -6.87
C ILE A 126 -6.39 -10.81 -6.98
N GLY A 127 -6.12 -11.48 -5.85
CA GLY A 127 -6.19 -12.95 -5.77
C GLY A 127 -5.00 -13.72 -6.31
N GLN A 128 -4.05 -13.06 -7.00
CA GLN A 128 -2.85 -13.74 -7.52
C GLN A 128 -2.09 -14.46 -6.39
N GLY A 129 -2.15 -15.79 -6.37
CA GLY A 129 -1.44 -16.63 -5.41
C GLY A 129 -2.24 -17.13 -4.20
N ASN A 130 -3.51 -16.74 -4.01
CA ASN A 130 -4.37 -17.28 -2.95
C ASN A 130 -5.86 -17.30 -3.34
N ALA A 131 -6.48 -18.48 -3.33
CA ALA A 131 -7.78 -18.77 -3.95
C ALA A 131 -9.04 -18.12 -3.32
N VAL A 132 -8.91 -17.26 -2.30
CA VAL A 132 -10.06 -16.66 -1.58
C VAL A 132 -9.75 -15.24 -1.08
N ALA A 133 -9.40 -14.32 -2.00
CA ALA A 133 -9.29 -12.90 -1.67
C ALA A 133 -10.59 -12.17 -2.05
N ALA A 134 -11.21 -11.46 -1.09
CA ALA A 134 -12.31 -10.54 -1.39
C ALA A 134 -11.74 -9.12 -1.51
N PHE A 135 -12.04 -8.41 -2.60
CA PHE A 135 -11.67 -7.02 -2.77
C PHE A 135 -12.93 -6.18 -2.92
N THR A 136 -13.08 -5.18 -2.05
CA THR A 136 -14.25 -4.30 -2.02
C THR A 136 -13.79 -2.86 -2.15
N ILE A 137 -14.35 -2.13 -3.11
CA ILE A 137 -14.22 -0.67 -3.15
C ILE A 137 -15.52 -0.09 -2.59
N ASP A 138 -15.44 0.59 -1.45
CA ASP A 138 -16.57 1.30 -0.86
C ASP A 138 -16.41 2.81 -1.11
N VAL A 139 -17.03 3.28 -2.20
CA VAL A 139 -17.09 4.71 -2.54
C VAL A 139 -18.48 5.29 -2.23
N SER A 140 -19.09 4.90 -1.11
CA SER A 140 -20.47 5.27 -0.69
C SER A 140 -20.86 6.75 -0.86
N ASN A 141 -19.91 7.68 -1.03
CA ASN A 141 -20.15 9.11 -1.24
C ASN A 141 -19.48 9.72 -2.51
N LYS A 142 -18.98 8.92 -3.47
CA LYS A 142 -18.27 9.43 -4.67
C LYS A 142 -18.53 8.57 -5.92
N ALA A 143 -18.40 9.16 -7.10
CA ALA A 143 -18.36 8.40 -8.36
C ALA A 143 -17.01 7.64 -8.46
N LEU A 144 -17.07 6.33 -8.73
CA LEU A 144 -15.90 5.52 -9.06
C LEU A 144 -15.77 5.38 -10.58
N THR A 145 -14.70 5.92 -11.14
CA THR A 145 -14.28 5.61 -12.50
C THR A 145 -13.08 4.68 -12.43
N LEU A 146 -13.21 3.48 -12.98
CA LEU A 146 -12.12 2.52 -13.06
C LEU A 146 -11.39 2.75 -14.39
N GLY A 147 -10.27 3.48 -14.33
CA GLY A 147 -9.34 3.63 -15.45
C GLY A 147 -8.24 2.56 -15.47
N SER A 148 -8.28 1.64 -14.51
CA SER A 148 -7.30 0.59 -14.26
C SER A 148 -7.55 -0.64 -15.10
N ASP A 149 -6.47 -1.32 -15.50
CA ASP A 149 -6.56 -2.74 -15.84
C ASP A 149 -6.77 -3.54 -14.54
N ILE A 150 -7.90 -4.24 -14.45
CA ILE A 150 -8.23 -5.11 -13.30
C ILE A 150 -7.98 -6.55 -13.70
N ASN A 151 -6.95 -7.15 -13.10
CA ASN A 151 -6.64 -8.56 -13.28
C ASN A 151 -7.23 -9.37 -12.12
N LEU A 152 -8.20 -10.24 -12.44
CA LEU A 152 -8.82 -11.18 -11.52
C LEU A 152 -8.27 -12.57 -11.82
N ASN A 153 -7.47 -13.14 -10.91
CA ASN A 153 -6.93 -14.49 -11.04
C ASN A 153 -7.11 -15.27 -9.74
#